data_AF-A0A1W6ADA1-F1
#
_entry.id   AF-A0A1W6ADA1-F1
#
_cell.length_a   1.000
_cell.length_b   1.000
_cell.length_c   1.000
_cell.angle_alpha   90.00
_cell.angle_beta   90.00
_cell.angle_gamma   90.00
#
_symmetry.space_group_name_H-M   'P 1'
#
loop_
_entity.id
_entity.type
_entity.pdbx_description
1 polymer ?
#
loop_
_entity_poly.entity_id
_entity_poly.type
_entity_poly.pdbx_seq_one_letter_code
_entity_poly.pdbx_strand_id
1 'polypeptide(L)'
;MKREWLIKLREDKGLKQFEIAKTLDISSNYYCEIEKGKKNPRWNIAMRIAEFFGVSVENFFYNPTRVLRVYEEMEAKENEPITSIATSSK
;
A
#
# COMPACT_ATOMS: atom_id res chain seq x y z
N MET A 1 11.63 -3.63 -3.60
CA MET A 1 11.95 -3.69 -2.16
C MET A 1 11.19 -4.87 -1.57
N LYS A 2 11.84 -5.71 -0.75
CA LYS A 2 11.21 -6.88 -0.12
C LYS A 2 10.15 -6.44 0.90
N ARG A 3 9.01 -7.15 0.95
CA ARG A 3 7.90 -6.88 1.86
C ARG A 3 8.13 -7.64 3.17
N GLU A 4 9.03 -7.14 4.00
CA GLU A 4 9.38 -7.77 5.28
C GLU A 4 8.16 -7.92 6.20
N TRP A 5 7.22 -6.97 6.15
CA TRP A 5 5.97 -7.04 6.90
C TRP A 5 5.13 -8.29 6.54
N LEU A 6 5.05 -8.65 5.26
CA LEU A 6 4.25 -9.77 4.79
C LEU A 6 4.88 -11.11 5.17
N ILE A 7 6.21 -11.17 5.09
CA ILE A 7 7.01 -12.33 5.48
C ILE A 7 6.83 -12.61 6.96
N LYS A 8 6.94 -11.57 7.79
CA LYS A 8 6.77 -11.69 9.24
C LYS A 8 5.38 -12.22 9.61
N LEU A 9 4.31 -11.68 9.01
CA LEU A 9 2.95 -12.17 9.25
C LEU A 9 2.77 -13.65 8.89
N ARG A 10 3.39 -14.10 7.79
CA ARG A 10 3.37 -15.52 7.41
C ARG A 10 4.12 -16.38 8.44
N GLU A 11 5.29 -15.95 8.86
CA GLU A 11 6.15 -16.68 9.81
C GLU A 11 5.57 -16.73 11.22
N ASP A 12 4.93 -15.65 11.67
CA ASP A 12 4.22 -15.59 12.95
C ASP A 12 3.04 -16.60 13.00
N LYS A 13 2.46 -16.93 11.83
CA LYS A 13 1.47 -18.01 11.69
C LYS A 13 2.07 -19.41 11.50
N GLY A 14 3.40 -19.53 11.46
CA GLY A 14 4.10 -20.81 11.24
C GLY A 14 3.93 -21.40 9.84
N LEU A 15 3.53 -20.58 8.86
CA LEU A 15 3.18 -21.06 7.51
C LEU A 15 4.38 -21.00 6.56
N LYS A 16 4.51 -22.02 5.72
CA LYS A 16 5.41 -22.01 4.55
C LYS A 16 4.73 -21.28 3.38
N GLN A 17 5.53 -20.76 2.45
CA GLN A 17 5.03 -20.03 1.28
C GLN A 17 4.04 -20.85 0.45
N PHE A 18 4.26 -22.16 0.30
CA PHE A 18 3.35 -23.02 -0.48
C PHE A 18 2.01 -23.25 0.22
N GLU A 19 1.98 -23.25 1.56
CA GLU A 19 0.76 -23.51 2.33
C GLU A 19 -0.21 -22.35 2.18
N ILE A 20 0.29 -21.13 2.38
CA ILE A 20 -0.52 -19.93 2.18
C ILE A 20 -0.89 -19.74 0.70
N ALA A 21 0.01 -20.04 -0.24
CA ALA A 21 -0.30 -19.97 -1.66
C ALA A 21 -1.45 -20.92 -2.04
N LYS A 22 -1.49 -22.12 -1.45
CA LYS A 22 -2.58 -23.08 -1.62
C LYS A 22 -3.90 -22.53 -1.05
N THR A 23 -3.88 -21.95 0.16
CA THR A 23 -5.06 -21.31 0.76
C THR A 23 -5.58 -20.16 -0.09
N LEU A 24 -4.67 -19.40 -0.69
CA LEU A 24 -4.97 -18.27 -1.57
C LEU A 24 -5.17 -18.68 -3.03
N ASP A 25 -5.25 -19.97 -3.36
CA ASP A 25 -5.45 -20.47 -4.73
C ASP A 25 -4.55 -19.76 -5.76
N ILE A 26 -3.26 -19.67 -5.45
CA ILE A 26 -2.23 -19.09 -6.32
C ILE A 26 -1.00 -19.99 -6.32
N SER A 27 -0.11 -19.80 -7.30
CA SER A 27 1.15 -20.52 -7.31
C SER A 27 2.08 -20.05 -6.17
N SER A 28 2.81 -20.98 -5.56
CA SER A 28 3.83 -20.67 -4.54
C SER A 28 4.88 -19.69 -5.06
N ASN A 29 5.24 -19.78 -6.34
CA ASN A 29 6.18 -18.86 -6.96
C ASN A 29 5.60 -17.44 -7.01
N TYR A 30 4.31 -17.29 -7.32
CA TYR A 30 3.67 -15.98 -7.35
C TYR A 30 3.65 -15.33 -5.97
N TYR A 31 3.30 -16.09 -4.93
CA TYR A 31 3.35 -15.60 -3.55
C TYR A 31 4.78 -15.20 -3.12
N CYS A 32 5.79 -16.02 -3.47
CA CYS A 32 7.20 -15.69 -3.21
C CYS A 32 7.65 -14.38 -3.90
N GLU A 33 7.22 -14.14 -5.14
CA GLU A 33 7.53 -12.92 -5.88
C GLU A 33 6.80 -11.68 -5.30
N ILE A 34 5.62 -11.87 -4.68
CA ILE A 34 4.93 -10.83 -3.91
C ILE A 34 5.74 -10.47 -2.65
N GLU A 35 6.18 -11.46 -1.87
CA GLU A 35 7.00 -11.22 -0.67
C GLU A 35 8.32 -10.53 -1.02
N LYS A 36 8.97 -10.92 -2.12
CA LYS A 36 10.21 -10.27 -2.61
C LYS A 36 9.98 -8.86 -3.15
N GLY A 37 8.72 -8.43 -3.31
CA GLY A 37 8.37 -7.14 -3.89
C GLY A 37 8.64 -7.03 -5.38
N LYS A 38 8.86 -8.16 -6.08
CA LYS A 38 9.08 -8.20 -7.52
C LYS A 38 7.78 -8.14 -8.31
N LYS A 39 6.70 -8.67 -7.74
CA LYS A 39 5.35 -8.54 -8.29
C LYS A 39 4.45 -7.81 -7.31
N ASN A 40 3.55 -7.01 -7.87
CA ASN A 40 2.40 -6.51 -7.14
C ASN A 40 1.22 -7.45 -7.34
N PRO A 41 0.54 -7.88 -6.27
CA PRO A 41 -0.70 -8.63 -6.42
C PRO A 41 -1.75 -7.77 -7.13
N ARG A 42 -2.61 -8.43 -7.94
CA ARG A 42 -3.84 -7.78 -8.41
C ARG A 42 -4.76 -7.52 -7.22
N TRP A 43 -5.71 -6.59 -7.38
CA TRP A 43 -6.64 -6.17 -6.33
C TRP A 43 -7.29 -7.35 -5.59
N ASN A 44 -7.83 -8.32 -6.33
CA ASN A 44 -8.47 -9.50 -5.77
C ASN A 44 -7.52 -10.36 -4.90
N ILE A 45 -6.26 -10.51 -5.30
CA ILE A 45 -5.26 -11.27 -4.53
C ILE A 45 -4.79 -10.46 -3.32
N ALA A 46 -4.59 -9.15 -3.49
CA ALA A 46 -4.22 -8.26 -2.40
C ALA A 46 -5.29 -8.30 -1.29
N MET A 47 -6.57 -8.23 -1.67
CA MET A 47 -7.70 -8.31 -0.74
C MET A 47 -7.72 -9.64 0.03
N ARG A 48 -7.58 -10.76 -0.67
CA ARG A 48 -7.55 -12.09 -0.04
C ARG A 48 -6.38 -12.25 0.93
N ILE A 49 -5.20 -11.72 0.60
CA ILE A 49 -4.05 -11.73 1.51
C ILE A 49 -4.33 -10.83 2.73
N ALA A 50 -4.88 -9.64 2.49
CA ALA A 50 -5.22 -8.68 3.54
C ALA A 50 -6.23 -9.26 4.52
N GLU A 51 -7.30 -9.88 4.03
CA GLU A 51 -8.32 -10.60 4.81
C GLU A 51 -7.69 -11.76 5.61
N PHE A 52 -6.84 -12.58 4.97
CA PHE A 52 -6.20 -13.73 5.63
C PHE A 52 -5.33 -13.32 6.83
N PHE A 53 -4.67 -12.17 6.75
CA PHE A 53 -3.81 -11.64 7.80
C PHE A 53 -4.48 -10.60 8.72
N GLY A 54 -5.70 -10.16 8.40
CA GLY A 54 -6.39 -9.11 9.15
C GLY A 54 -5.70 -7.75 9.05
N VAL A 55 -5.13 -7.42 7.89
CA VAL A 55 -4.44 -6.14 7.65
C VAL A 55 -5.15 -5.33 6.58
N SER A 56 -4.81 -4.05 6.47
CA SER A 56 -5.35 -3.18 5.42
C SER A 56 -4.72 -3.51 4.05
N VAL A 57 -5.54 -3.50 3.00
CA VAL A 57 -5.11 -3.81 1.62
C VAL A 57 -4.21 -2.70 1.05
N GLU A 58 -4.33 -1.49 1.59
CA GLU A 58 -3.53 -0.32 1.24
C GLU A 58 -2.02 -0.57 1.45
N ASN A 59 -1.64 -1.47 2.36
CA ASN A 59 -0.25 -1.89 2.57
C ASN A 59 0.44 -2.43 1.29
N PHE A 60 -0.33 -2.92 0.31
CA PHE A 60 0.20 -3.36 -0.98
C PHE A 60 0.44 -2.22 -1.98
N PHE A 61 -0.24 -1.09 -1.80
CA PHE A 61 -0.30 0.01 -2.76
C PHE A 61 0.29 1.32 -2.23
N TYR A 62 0.68 1.35 -0.96
CA TYR A 62 1.33 2.50 -0.36
C TYR A 62 2.66 2.82 -1.07
N ASN A 63 2.73 4.00 -1.68
CA ASN A 63 3.93 4.56 -2.27
C ASN A 63 4.27 5.87 -1.54
N PRO A 64 5.26 5.86 -0.61
CA PRO A 64 5.59 7.04 0.19
C PRO A 64 6.02 8.23 -0.67
N THR A 65 6.67 8.00 -1.80
CA THR A 65 7.15 9.06 -2.71
C THR A 65 6.02 9.82 -3.38
N ARG A 66 4.87 9.19 -3.62
CA ARG A 66 3.69 9.86 -4.16
C ARG A 66 2.95 10.66 -3.10
N VAL A 67 2.89 10.13 -1.89
CA VAL A 67 2.17 10.74 -0.77
C VAL A 67 2.87 12.02 -0.30
N LEU A 68 4.20 12.03 -0.23
CA LEU A 68 4.97 13.23 0.15
C LEU A 68 4.72 14.41 -0.78
N ARG A 69 4.68 14.20 -2.10
CA ARG A 69 4.36 15.28 -3.06
C ARG A 69 2.98 15.88 -2.83
N VAL A 70 1.99 15.04 -2.55
CA VAL A 70 0.62 15.51 -2.30
C VAL A 70 0.59 16.38 -1.04
N TYR A 71 1.28 15.98 0.03
CA TYR A 71 1.39 16.81 1.24
C TYR A 71 2.15 18.12 0.97
N GLU A 72 3.29 18.09 0.27
CA GLU A 72 4.03 19.28 -0.14
C GLU A 72 3.18 20.24 -1.00
N GLU A 73 2.41 19.70 -1.96
CA GLU A 73 1.50 20.46 -2.82
C GLU A 73 0.27 21.02 -2.07
N MET A 74 -0.20 20.31 -1.04
CA MET A 74 -1.31 20.79 -0.18
C MET A 74 -0.82 21.88 0.78
N GLU A 75 0.31 21.69 1.44
CA GLU A 75 0.95 22.69 2.32
C GLU A 75 1.35 23.95 1.54
N ALA A 76 1.79 23.82 0.29
CA ALA A 76 2.08 24.97 -0.57
C ALA A 76 0.82 25.79 -0.92
N LYS A 77 -0.34 25.15 -1.05
CA LYS A 77 -1.62 25.83 -1.36
C LYS A 77 -2.27 26.48 -0.13
N GLU A 78 -2.11 25.90 1.05
CA GLU A 78 -2.64 26.48 2.30
C GLU A 78 -1.84 27.70 2.78
N ASN A 79 -0.56 27.79 2.40
CA ASN A 79 0.32 28.92 2.74
C ASN A 79 0.33 30.04 1.68
N GLU A 80 -0.50 29.96 0.63
CA GLU A 80 -0.65 31.11 -0.27
C GLU A 80 -1.38 32.25 0.45
N PRO A 81 -0.84 33.48 0.45
CA PRO A 81 -1.53 34.61 1.04
C PRO A 81 -2.84 34.84 0.28
N ILE A 82 -3.95 34.90 1.01
CA ILE A 82 -5.25 35.34 0.48
C ILE A 82 -5.06 36.78 0.02
N THR A 83 -4.67 36.96 -1.24
CA THR A 83 -4.51 38.28 -1.84
C THR A 83 -5.89 38.87 -2.04
N SER A 84 -6.28 39.68 -1.05
CA SER A 84 -7.25 40.77 -1.08
C SER A 84 -8.46 40.56 -2.00
N ILE A 85 -9.60 40.27 -1.37
CA ILE A 85 -10.89 40.73 -1.86
C ILE A 85 -10.78 42.27 -1.93
N ALA A 86 -10.47 42.79 -3.11
CA ALA A 86 -10.63 44.21 -3.38
C ALA A 86 -12.13 44.47 -3.52
N THR A 87 -12.80 44.77 -2.40
CA THR A 87 -14.08 45.47 -2.43
C THR A 87 -13.83 46.87 -2.97
N SER A 88 -13.98 47.07 -4.27
CA SER A 88 -14.18 48.42 -4.81
C SER A 88 -15.68 48.71 -4.79
N SER A 89 -16.12 49.31 -3.67
CA SER A 89 -17.34 50.11 -3.64
C SER A 89 -17.13 51.36 -4.51
N LYS A 90 -17.86 51.46 -5.61
CA LYS A 90 -18.59 52.66 -6.06
C LYS A 90 -19.38 52.36 -7.33
#